data_AF-A0AAD4QTQ5-F1
#
_entry.id   AF-A0AAD4QTQ5-F1
#
_cell.length_a   1.000
_cell.length_b   1.000
_cell.length_c   1.000
_cell.angle_alpha   90.00
_cell.angle_beta   90.00
_cell.angle_gamma   90.00
#
_symmetry.space_group_name_H-M   'P 1'
#
loop_
_entity.id
_entity.type
_entity.pdbx_description
1 polymer ?
#
loop_
_entity_poly.entity_id
_entity_poly.type
_entity_poly.pdbx_seq_one_letter_code
_entity_poly.pdbx_strand_id
1 'polypeptide(L)'
;MIQCSIKSSFNQENFERFQKTATRQQFLAFSQTENVDSFSKNLCNALVGANIPFYKVNNPSFNDFLSKYCNRSVPVESTLRKNYLKVCYEETMERIKQDIGESFVWVSVGETTDTLGRFVANLLVGRFSAPILDF
;
A
#
# COMPACT_ATOMS: atom_id res chain seq x y z
N MET A 1 -7.52 -22.72 -21.33
CA MET A 1 -8.31 -21.59 -21.89
C MET A 1 -9.43 -21.31 -20.91
N ILE A 2 -9.25 -20.37 -19.97
CA ILE A 2 -10.33 -19.97 -19.05
C ILE A 2 -10.78 -18.59 -19.49
N GLN A 3 -11.90 -18.58 -20.19
CA GLN A 3 -12.63 -17.36 -20.54
C GLN A 3 -13.57 -17.07 -19.37
N CYS A 4 -13.27 -16.06 -18.56
CA CYS A 4 -14.20 -15.56 -17.56
C CYS A 4 -14.74 -14.21 -18.03
N SER A 5 -15.82 -14.25 -18.81
CA SER A 5 -16.62 -13.06 -19.14
C SER A 5 -17.62 -12.80 -18.02
N ILE A 6 -17.22 -12.03 -16.99
CA ILE A 6 -18.18 -11.45 -16.05
C ILE A 6 -18.50 -10.03 -16.55
N LYS A 7 -19.38 -9.93 -17.54
CA LYS A 7 -20.06 -8.68 -17.86
C LYS A 7 -21.35 -8.61 -17.04
N SER A 8 -21.27 -8.10 -15.81
CA SER A 8 -22.47 -7.61 -15.12
C SER A 8 -22.76 -6.19 -15.59
N SER A 9 -24.03 -5.89 -15.88
CA SER A 9 -24.51 -4.56 -16.31
C SER A 9 -24.19 -3.45 -15.30
N PHE A 10 -24.01 -3.83 -14.03
CA PHE A 10 -23.63 -2.92 -12.94
C PHE A 10 -22.20 -2.36 -13.07
N ASN A 11 -21.27 -3.08 -13.71
CA ASN A 11 -19.89 -2.61 -13.89
C ASN A 11 -19.72 -1.64 -15.06
N GLN A 12 -20.64 -1.63 -16.03
CA GLN A 12 -20.56 -0.77 -17.21
C GLN A 12 -20.91 0.69 -16.87
N GLU A 13 -21.95 0.90 -16.06
CA GLU A 13 -22.33 2.25 -15.61
C GLU A 13 -21.25 2.90 -14.72
N ASN A 14 -20.59 2.11 -13.86
CA ASN A 14 -19.48 2.59 -13.03
C ASN A 14 -18.25 2.96 -13.88
N PHE A 15 -17.96 2.21 -14.93
CA PHE A 15 -16.89 2.51 -15.88
C PHE A 15 -17.18 3.80 -16.68
N GLU A 16 -18.43 3.99 -17.13
CA GLU A 16 -18.85 5.18 -17.87
C GLU A 16 -18.88 6.45 -16.97
N ARG A 17 -19.27 6.32 -15.69
CA ARG A 17 -19.19 7.41 -14.72
C ARG A 17 -17.75 7.83 -14.45
N PHE A 18 -16.83 6.88 -14.33
CA PHE A 18 -15.40 7.16 -14.13
C PHE A 18 -14.78 7.94 -15.30
N GLN A 19 -15.18 7.63 -16.54
CA GLN A 19 -14.73 8.41 -17.71
C GLN A 19 -15.32 9.83 -17.79
N LYS A 20 -16.57 10.02 -17.33
CA LYS A 20 -17.24 11.33 -17.40
C LYS A 20 -16.71 12.38 -16.41
N THR A 21 -16.09 11.96 -15.29
CA THR A 21 -15.48 12.86 -14.28
C THR A 21 -13.98 13.06 -14.45
N ALA A 22 -13.45 12.99 -15.67
CA ALA A 22 -12.04 13.21 -15.97
C ALA A 22 -11.62 14.70 -15.90
N THR A 23 -12.04 15.46 -14.88
CA THR A 23 -11.33 16.68 -14.48
C THR A 23 -10.09 16.26 -13.70
N ARG A 24 -9.05 15.88 -14.44
CA ARG A 24 -7.75 15.54 -13.88
C ARG A 24 -7.15 16.81 -13.28
N GLN A 25 -7.43 17.08 -12.01
CA GLN A 25 -6.61 18.01 -11.25
C GLN A 25 -5.16 17.54 -11.39
N GLN A 26 -4.31 18.37 -11.97
CA GLN A 26 -2.88 18.11 -12.04
C GLN A 26 -2.35 18.22 -10.61
N PHE A 27 -2.34 17.08 -9.92
CA PHE A 27 -1.57 16.95 -8.70
C PHE A 27 -0.12 17.23 -9.07
N LEU A 28 0.50 18.21 -8.41
CA LEU A 28 1.93 18.46 -8.52
C LEU A 28 2.63 17.15 -8.19
N ALA A 29 3.16 16.48 -9.22
CA ALA A 29 4.01 15.32 -9.04
C ALA A 29 5.28 15.84 -8.38
N PHE A 30 5.32 15.73 -7.05
CA PHE A 30 6.50 16.04 -6.29
C PHE A 30 7.54 14.95 -6.58
N SER A 31 8.33 15.18 -7.63
CA SER A 31 9.54 14.44 -7.90
C SER A 31 10.58 14.84 -6.85
N GLN A 32 10.51 14.24 -5.67
CA GLN A 32 11.60 14.32 -4.71
C GLN A 32 12.65 13.26 -5.05
N THR A 33 13.65 13.68 -5.81
CA THR A 33 15.00 13.15 -5.66
C THR A 33 15.63 13.87 -4.47
N GLU A 34 15.21 13.53 -3.25
CA GLU A 34 15.86 14.00 -2.03
C GLU A 34 16.54 12.83 -1.34
N ASN A 35 17.74 13.08 -0.83
CA ASN A 35 18.54 12.17 -0.03
C ASN A 35 17.64 11.58 1.07
N VAL A 36 17.15 10.35 0.88
CA VAL A 36 16.15 9.75 1.77
C VAL A 36 16.80 9.52 3.13
N ASP A 37 16.39 10.30 4.13
CA ASP A 37 16.92 10.12 5.49
C ASP A 37 16.56 8.71 5.97
N SER A 38 17.60 7.91 6.19
CA SER A 38 17.48 6.51 6.57
C SER A 38 16.75 6.34 7.91
N PHE A 39 16.92 7.27 8.83
CA PHE A 39 16.22 7.26 10.12
C PHE A 39 14.72 7.43 9.93
N SER A 40 14.28 8.48 9.25
CA SER A 40 12.86 8.77 9.02
C SER A 40 12.17 7.66 8.23
N LYS A 41 12.86 7.09 7.23
CA LYS A 41 12.37 5.93 6.48
C LYS A 41 12.23 4.69 7.36
N ASN A 42 13.24 4.37 8.17
CA ASN A 42 13.19 3.21 9.08
C ASN A 42 12.11 3.37 10.15
N LEU A 43 11.92 4.59 10.68
CA LEU A 43 10.82 4.90 11.59
C LEU A 43 9.46 4.71 10.90
N CYS A 44 9.30 5.21 9.66
CA CYS A 44 8.09 4.99 8.87
C CYS A 44 7.77 3.49 8.73
N ASN A 45 8.77 2.69 8.32
CA ASN A 45 8.64 1.24 8.19
C ASN A 45 8.26 0.56 9.50
N ALA A 46 8.89 0.94 10.62
CA ALA A 46 8.61 0.36 11.94
C ALA A 46 7.18 0.65 12.39
N LEU A 47 6.71 1.89 12.22
CA LEU A 47 5.36 2.28 12.60
C LEU A 47 4.30 1.56 11.75
N VAL A 48 4.48 1.47 10.44
CA VAL A 48 3.57 0.73 9.55
C VAL A 48 3.58 -0.76 9.90
N GLY A 49 4.76 -1.37 10.06
CA GLY A 49 4.89 -2.80 10.37
C GLY A 49 4.29 -3.18 11.73
N ALA A 50 4.34 -2.28 12.71
CA ALA A 50 3.72 -2.46 14.01
C ALA A 50 2.24 -2.03 14.07
N ASN A 51 1.64 -1.63 12.94
CA ASN A 51 0.28 -1.09 12.86
C ASN A 51 0.05 0.11 13.81
N ILE A 52 1.06 0.96 13.97
CA ILE A 52 1.00 2.17 14.78
C ILE A 52 0.66 3.37 13.88
N PRO A 53 -0.46 4.07 14.12
CA PRO A 53 -0.81 5.26 13.36
C PRO A 53 0.23 6.39 13.48
N PHE A 54 0.55 7.05 12.38
CA PHE A 54 1.58 8.10 12.36
C PHE A 54 1.31 9.28 13.29
N TYR A 55 0.06 9.63 13.58
CA TYR A 55 -0.24 10.73 14.51
C TYR A 55 0.34 10.50 15.92
N LYS A 56 0.67 9.26 16.28
CA LYS A 56 1.33 8.92 17.56
C LYS A 56 2.70 9.57 17.72
N VAL A 57 3.39 9.93 16.62
CA VAL A 57 4.67 10.65 16.67
C VAL A 57 4.54 12.09 17.20
N ASN A 58 3.32 12.65 17.15
CA ASN A 58 3.03 13.98 17.68
C ASN A 58 2.71 13.94 19.19
N ASN A 59 2.60 12.76 19.80
CA ASN A 59 2.45 12.65 21.25
C ASN A 59 3.79 13.02 21.92
N PRO A 60 3.81 13.99 22.86
CA PRO A 60 5.06 14.45 23.48
C PRO A 60 5.85 13.32 24.15
N SER A 61 5.21 12.45 24.94
CA SER A 61 5.92 11.37 25.63
C SER A 61 6.56 10.36 24.66
N PHE A 62 5.87 10.05 23.55
CA PHE A 62 6.41 9.17 22.52
C PHE A 62 7.56 9.85 21.75
N ASN A 63 7.39 11.13 21.41
CA ASN A 63 8.40 11.91 20.71
C ASN A 63 9.65 12.13 21.57
N ASP A 64 9.49 12.53 22.82
CA ASP A 64 10.57 12.76 23.78
C ASP A 64 11.38 11.48 24.01
N PHE A 65 10.71 10.34 24.13
CA PHE A 65 11.37 9.04 24.22
C PHE A 65 12.25 8.77 23.00
N LEU A 66 11.70 8.88 21.79
CA LEU A 66 12.46 8.65 20.56
C LEU A 66 13.59 9.66 20.39
N SER A 67 13.34 10.95 20.62
CA SER A 67 14.33 12.01 20.52
C SER A 67 15.49 11.80 21.50
N LYS A 68 15.19 11.38 22.74
CA LYS A 68 16.20 11.09 23.78
C LYS A 68 17.10 9.91 23.41
N TYR A 69 16.53 8.79 22.96
CA TYR A 69 17.31 7.58 22.73
C TYR A 69 17.94 7.51 21.32
N CYS A 70 17.34 8.17 20.33
CA CYS A 70 17.86 8.19 18.96
C CYS A 70 18.79 9.39 18.68
N ASN A 71 18.87 10.38 19.58
CA ASN A 71 19.64 11.62 19.37
C ASN A 71 19.34 12.30 18.02
N ARG A 72 18.08 12.24 17.59
CA ARG A 72 17.61 12.81 16.32
C ARG A 72 16.23 13.43 16.51
N SER A 73 15.96 14.46 15.73
CA SER A 73 14.60 15.02 15.64
C SER A 73 13.68 14.00 14.98
N VAL A 74 12.58 13.67 15.67
CA VAL A 74 11.54 12.79 15.11
C VAL A 74 10.75 13.56 14.04
N PRO A 75 10.57 13.00 12.82
CA PRO A 75 9.74 13.63 11.80
C PRO A 75 8.27 13.69 12.23
N VAL A 76 7.60 14.78 11.88
CA VAL A 76 6.15 14.93 12.13
C VAL A 76 5.34 14.00 11.22
N GLU A 77 4.10 13.74 11.62
CA GLU A 77 3.18 12.85 10.90
C GLU A 77 3.09 13.14 9.39
N SER A 78 2.94 14.42 9.02
CA SER A 78 2.75 14.83 7.62
C SER A 78 3.98 14.50 6.76
N THR A 79 5.18 14.64 7.32
CA THR A 79 6.45 14.29 6.68
C THR A 79 6.55 12.79 6.43
N LEU A 80 6.22 11.95 7.43
CA LEU A 80 6.17 10.49 7.27
C LEU A 80 5.20 10.08 6.15
N ARG A 81 3.98 10.64 6.17
CA ARG A 81 2.92 10.30 5.23
C ARG A 81 3.23 10.71 3.78
N LYS A 82 3.79 11.91 3.57
CA LYS A 82 4.02 12.46 2.23
C LYS A 82 5.29 11.94 1.58
N ASN A 83 6.37 11.83 2.35
CA ASN A 83 7.70 11.63 1.78
C ASN A 83 8.20 10.18 1.91
N TYR A 84 7.79 9.46 2.96
CA TYR A 84 8.37 8.15 3.28
C TYR A 84 7.42 6.98 3.02
N LEU A 85 6.11 7.14 3.21
CA LEU A 85 5.15 6.05 3.03
C LEU A 85 5.17 5.46 1.61
N LYS A 86 5.27 6.31 0.57
CA LYS A 86 5.35 5.87 -0.82
C LYS A 86 6.60 5.02 -1.07
N VAL A 87 7.75 5.47 -0.57
CA VAL A 87 9.03 4.75 -0.70
C VAL A 87 8.95 3.39 -0.02
N CYS A 88 8.41 3.33 1.20
CA CYS A 88 8.24 2.07 1.96
C CYS A 88 7.32 1.08 1.22
N TYR A 89 6.25 1.60 0.62
CA TYR A 89 5.33 0.81 -0.20
C TYR A 89 6.02 0.26 -1.45
N GLU A 90 6.71 1.11 -2.21
CA GLU A 90 7.40 0.71 -3.45
C GLU A 90 8.45 -0.37 -3.19
N GLU A 91 9.24 -0.25 -2.13
CA GLU A 91 10.22 -1.26 -1.73
C GLU A 91 9.58 -2.58 -1.29
N THR A 92 8.45 -2.51 -0.59
CA THR A 92 7.71 -3.72 -0.19
C THR A 92 7.11 -4.41 -1.42
N MET A 93 6.53 -3.65 -2.34
CA MET A 93 6.04 -4.18 -3.61
C MET A 93 7.15 -4.80 -4.44
N GLU A 94 8.33 -4.19 -4.48
CA GLU A 94 9.48 -4.72 -5.19
C GLU A 94 9.96 -6.04 -4.58
N ARG A 95 10.04 -6.12 -3.25
CA ARG A 95 10.33 -7.39 -2.54
C ARG A 95 9.31 -8.48 -2.86
N ILE A 96 8.02 -8.15 -2.87
CA ILE A 96 6.95 -9.11 -3.21
C ILE A 96 7.11 -9.58 -4.66
N LYS A 97 7.39 -8.69 -5.61
CA LYS A 97 7.62 -9.05 -7.01
C LYS A 97 8.84 -9.97 -7.16
N GLN A 98 9.92 -9.67 -6.45
CA GLN A 98 11.13 -10.49 -6.45
C GLN A 98 10.88 -11.89 -5.86
N ASP A 99 10.09 -11.98 -4.78
CA ASP A 99 9.70 -13.25 -4.16
C ASP A 99 8.78 -14.10 -5.07
N ILE A 100 7.87 -13.46 -5.82
CA ILE A 100 7.05 -14.14 -6.83
C ILE A 100 7.92 -14.60 -8.02
N GLY A 101 8.85 -13.77 -8.47
CA GLY A 101 9.71 -14.04 -9.62
C GLY A 101 8.90 -14.28 -10.90
N GLU A 102 9.23 -15.34 -11.63
CA GLU A 102 8.50 -15.80 -12.83
C GLU A 102 7.39 -16.82 -12.50
N SER A 103 7.06 -17.00 -11.23
CA SER A 103 6.02 -17.96 -10.82
C SER A 103 4.64 -17.48 -11.27
N PHE A 104 3.74 -18.45 -11.50
CA PHE A 104 2.32 -18.13 -11.64
C PHE A 104 1.77 -17.55 -10.32
N VAL A 105 0.74 -16.72 -10.43
CA VAL A 105 0.05 -16.11 -9.30
C VAL A 105 -1.39 -16.58 -9.32
N TRP A 106 -1.93 -16.94 -8.16
CA TRP A 106 -3.36 -17.16 -7.99
C TRP A 106 -3.97 -15.99 -7.21
N VAL A 107 -5.21 -15.65 -7.57
CA VAL A 107 -5.97 -14.57 -6.93
C VAL A 107 -7.33 -15.13 -6.51
N SER A 108 -7.67 -14.98 -5.24
CA SER A 108 -9.01 -15.24 -4.72
C SER A 108 -9.70 -13.90 -4.41
N VAL A 109 -10.95 -13.77 -4.82
CA VAL A 109 -11.75 -12.57 -4.64
C VAL A 109 -12.97 -12.92 -3.80
N GLY A 110 -13.14 -12.24 -2.67
CA GLY A 110 -14.32 -12.35 -1.82
C GLY A 110 -15.00 -10.99 -1.72
N GLU A 111 -16.23 -10.89 -2.21
CA GLU A 111 -17.06 -9.69 -2.05
C GLU A 111 -17.91 -9.80 -0.78
N THR A 112 -17.95 -8.72 -0.01
CA THR A 112 -18.78 -8.59 1.19
C THR A 112 -19.47 -7.23 1.16
N THR A 113 -20.72 -7.19 1.57
CA THR A 113 -21.48 -5.95 1.73
C THR A 113 -21.78 -5.78 3.21
N ASP A 114 -21.41 -4.63 3.77
CA ASP A 114 -21.70 -4.37 5.17
C ASP A 114 -23.17 -3.94 5.38
N THR A 115 -23.57 -3.82 6.65
CA THR A 115 -24.94 -3.42 7.02
C THR A 115 -25.30 -2.00 6.59
N LEU A 116 -24.31 -1.18 6.19
CA LEU A 116 -24.51 0.18 5.69
C LEU A 116 -24.51 0.23 4.15
N GLY A 117 -24.48 -0.91 3.47
CA GLY A 117 -24.49 -1.00 2.01
C GLY A 117 -23.15 -0.65 1.35
N ARG A 118 -22.04 -0.63 2.10
CA ARG A 118 -20.70 -0.44 1.53
C ARG A 118 -20.18 -1.79 1.03
N PHE A 119 -19.79 -1.82 -0.24
CA PHE A 119 -19.21 -2.99 -0.88
C PHE A 119 -17.69 -3.04 -0.63
N VAL A 120 -17.19 -4.18 -0.18
CA VAL A 120 -15.77 -4.45 0.06
C VAL A 120 -15.39 -5.74 -0.64
N ALA A 121 -14.41 -5.67 -1.54
CA ALA A 121 -13.80 -6.84 -2.18
C ALA A 121 -12.44 -7.13 -1.54
N ASN A 122 -12.31 -8.29 -0.90
CA ASN A 122 -11.05 -8.81 -0.40
C ASN A 122 -10.35 -9.57 -1.51
N LEU A 123 -9.10 -9.20 -1.80
CA LEU A 123 -8.25 -9.93 -2.74
C LEU A 123 -7.14 -10.63 -1.96
N LEU A 124 -7.10 -11.95 -2.03
CA LEU A 124 -5.96 -12.74 -1.58
C LEU A 124 -5.12 -13.12 -2.80
N VAL A 125 -3.84 -12.80 -2.74
CA VAL A 125 -2.88 -13.07 -3.82
C VAL A 125 -1.81 -13.99 -3.27
N GLY A 126 -1.50 -15.06 -3.99
CA GLY A 126 -0.46 -15.99 -3.59
C GLY A 126 0.36 -16.50 -4.76
N ARG A 127 1.60 -16.90 -4.47
CA ARG A 127 2.47 -17.57 -5.43
C ARG A 127 1.93 -18.97 -5.69
N PHE A 128 1.73 -19.31 -6.96
CA PHE A 128 1.36 -20.65 -7.40
C PHE A 128 2.62 -21.41 -7.81
N SER A 129 3.17 -22.19 -6.89
CA SER A 129 4.23 -23.16 -7.24
C SER A 129 3.60 -24.49 -7.60
N ALA A 130 3.76 -24.93 -8.85
CA ALA A 130 3.54 -26.32 -9.17
C ALA A 130 4.58 -27.15 -8.38
N PRO A 131 4.20 -28.26 -7.72
CA PRO A 131 5.20 -29.17 -7.18
C PRO A 131 6.06 -29.67 -8.33
N ILE A 132 7.39 -29.57 -8.17
CA ILE A 132 8.33 -30.29 -9.04
C ILE A 132 8.08 -31.76 -8.72
N LEU A 133 7.38 -32.46 -9.60
CA LEU A 133 7.33 -33.91 -9.56
C LEU A 133 8.67 -34.38 -10.13
N ASP A 134 9.65 -34.59 -9.25
CA ASP A 134 10.84 -35.37 -9.57
C ASP A 134 10.38 -36.83 -9.78
N PHE A 135 10.28 -37.26 -11.04
CA PHE A 135 10.08 -38.66 -11.44
C PHE A 135 11.43 -39.35 -11.62
#